data_AF-A0A537NI46-F1
#
_entry.id   AF-A0A537NI46-F1
#
_cell.length_a   1.000
_cell.length_b   1.000
_cell.length_c   1.000
_cell.angle_alpha   90.00
_cell.angle_beta   90.00
_cell.angle_gamma   90.00
#
_symmetry.space_group_name_H-M   'P 1'
#
loop_
_entity.id
_entity.type
_entity.pdbx_description
1 polymer ?
#
loop_
_entity_poly.entity_id
_entity_poly.type
_entity_poly.pdbx_seq_one_letter_code
_entity_poly.pdbx_strand_id
1 'polypeptide(L)'
;MKYLSVILALLLGASSAQAQSVPDLKGTWTGKGKSVVFGANQHHPGSAPNDSTPRIREFDFTFVVAGQEGSLAWGYNFSSASASREPFAWAVASDGKTIVGADTDGSYRLSVVSADRMELCYTHPGTSPSKSIVATCEMMDRNK
;
A
#
# COMPACT_ATOMS: atom_id res chain seq x y z
N MET A 1 17.29 17.94 64.04
CA MET A 1 16.15 17.49 63.21
C MET A 1 16.56 17.50 61.76
N LYS A 2 16.93 16.32 61.26
CA LYS A 2 17.09 16.02 59.83
C LYS A 2 15.69 15.87 59.20
N TYR A 3 15.62 15.83 57.88
CA TYR A 3 14.44 15.53 57.04
C TYR A 3 13.55 16.73 56.67
N LEU A 4 13.84 17.33 55.51
CA LEU A 4 12.94 17.95 54.52
C LEU A 4 13.88 18.68 53.54
N SER A 5 13.90 18.51 52.21
CA SER A 5 12.96 17.92 51.28
C SER A 5 13.77 17.51 50.04
N VAL A 6 13.72 16.23 49.68
CA VAL A 6 14.01 15.80 48.30
C VAL A 6 12.67 15.84 47.60
N ILE A 7 12.55 16.58 46.49
CA ILE A 7 11.68 16.35 45.31
C ILE A 7 11.78 17.63 44.46
N LEU A 8 12.65 17.63 43.43
CA LEU A 8 12.62 18.51 42.26
C LEU A 8 13.69 18.00 41.28
N ALA A 9 13.46 17.60 40.04
CA ALA A 9 12.27 17.48 39.23
C ALA A 9 12.56 16.37 38.20
N LEU A 10 11.72 15.33 38.15
CA LEU A 10 11.65 14.44 37.00
C LEU A 10 10.72 15.14 35.99
N LEU A 11 11.23 16.15 35.29
CA LEU A 11 10.58 16.69 34.11
C LEU A 11 10.65 15.61 33.03
N LEU A 12 9.56 14.85 32.96
CA LEU A 12 9.21 13.93 31.90
C LEU A 12 9.52 14.60 30.56
N GLY A 13 10.47 14.02 29.82
CA GLY A 13 10.61 14.25 28.40
C GLY A 13 9.38 13.70 27.69
N ALA A 14 8.28 14.45 27.71
CA ALA A 14 7.16 14.23 26.83
C ALA A 14 7.62 14.64 25.44
N SER A 15 8.22 13.70 24.71
CA SER A 15 8.36 13.81 23.26
C SER A 15 6.95 14.01 22.73
N SER A 16 6.61 15.25 22.37
CA SER A 16 5.37 15.49 21.62
C SER A 16 5.48 14.65 20.35
N ALA A 17 4.59 13.65 20.24
CA ALA A 17 4.40 12.96 18.98
C ALA A 17 3.81 13.98 18.02
N GLN A 18 4.67 14.75 17.36
CA GLN A 18 4.28 15.55 16.21
C GLN A 18 3.73 14.56 15.19
N ALA A 19 2.42 14.61 14.94
CA ALA A 19 1.84 13.89 13.83
C ALA A 19 2.65 14.26 12.58
N GLN A 20 3.33 13.28 11.99
CA GLN A 20 4.12 13.53 10.79
C GLN A 20 3.16 14.04 9.71
N SER A 21 3.54 15.10 9.01
CA SER A 21 2.70 15.71 7.96
C SER A 21 2.26 14.62 6.98
N VAL A 22 0.97 14.56 6.67
CA VAL A 22 0.45 13.62 5.69
C VAL A 22 1.08 13.91 4.32
N PRO A 23 1.74 12.93 3.67
CA PRO A 23 2.35 13.14 2.37
C PRO A 23 1.29 13.40 1.29
N ASP A 24 1.60 14.25 0.31
CA ASP A 24 0.79 14.37 -0.91
C ASP A 24 1.03 13.16 -1.80
N LEU A 25 0.02 12.34 -2.01
CA LEU A 25 0.06 11.12 -2.80
C LEU A 25 -0.47 11.32 -4.22
N LYS A 26 -1.07 12.47 -4.55
CA LYS A 26 -1.73 12.70 -5.85
C LYS A 26 -0.75 12.56 -7.01
N GLY A 27 -1.21 11.94 -8.09
CA GLY A 27 -0.43 11.76 -9.30
C GLY A 27 -0.35 10.30 -9.74
N THR A 28 0.52 10.06 -10.71
CA THR A 28 0.69 8.74 -11.31
C THR A 28 1.93 8.07 -10.74
N TRP A 29 1.76 6.83 -10.30
CA TRP A 29 2.81 5.99 -9.74
C TRP A 29 2.95 4.74 -10.60
N THR A 30 4.19 4.35 -10.91
CA THR A 30 4.47 3.14 -11.68
C THR A 30 5.47 2.26 -10.97
N GLY A 31 5.32 0.95 -11.10
CA GLY A 31 6.24 -0.02 -10.54
C GLY A 31 6.27 -1.30 -11.36
N LYS A 32 7.40 -2.00 -11.24
CA LYS A 32 7.65 -3.29 -11.88
C LYS A 32 7.97 -4.30 -10.79
N GLY A 33 7.32 -5.46 -10.83
CA GLY A 33 7.40 -6.41 -9.75
C GLY A 33 7.19 -7.85 -10.17
N LYS A 34 7.16 -8.72 -9.16
CA LYS A 34 6.84 -10.15 -9.30
C LYS A 34 5.73 -10.51 -8.33
N SER A 35 4.73 -11.21 -8.83
CA SER A 35 3.63 -11.74 -8.04
C SER A 35 3.72 -13.26 -7.99
N VAL A 36 3.30 -13.83 -6.86
CA VAL A 36 2.90 -15.23 -6.80
C VAL A 36 1.39 -15.30 -6.99
N VAL A 37 0.95 -16.15 -7.92
CA VAL A 37 -0.45 -16.25 -8.33
C VAL A 37 -0.91 -17.71 -8.30
N PHE A 38 -2.03 -17.99 -7.65
CA PHE A 38 -2.82 -19.20 -7.84
C PHE A 38 -4.12 -18.85 -8.55
N GLY A 39 -4.52 -19.63 -9.56
CA GLY A 39 -5.65 -19.28 -10.45
C GLY A 39 -5.27 -18.21 -11.49
N ALA A 40 -6.26 -17.50 -12.04
CA ALA A 40 -6.08 -16.49 -13.09
C ALA A 40 -7.05 -15.33 -12.93
N ASN A 41 -6.62 -14.12 -13.31
CA ASN A 41 -7.44 -12.91 -13.32
C ASN A 41 -7.01 -11.97 -14.45
N GLN A 42 -7.68 -10.82 -14.59
CA GLN A 42 -7.41 -9.85 -15.66
C GLN A 42 -5.96 -9.32 -15.67
N HIS A 43 -5.34 -9.14 -14.50
CA HIS A 43 -3.96 -8.67 -14.37
C HIS A 43 -2.94 -9.81 -14.49
N HIS A 44 -3.36 -11.05 -14.28
CA HIS A 44 -2.54 -12.26 -14.39
C HIS A 44 -3.21 -13.33 -15.28
N PRO A 45 -3.39 -13.05 -16.58
CA PRO A 45 -4.08 -13.96 -17.49
C PRO A 45 -3.25 -15.22 -17.76
N GLY A 46 -3.93 -16.33 -18.10
CA GLY A 46 -3.30 -17.60 -18.46
C GLY A 46 -3.81 -18.78 -17.63
N SER A 47 -3.52 -20.00 -18.05
CA SER A 47 -3.97 -21.24 -17.40
C SER A 47 -2.85 -21.87 -16.56
N ALA A 48 -3.20 -22.41 -15.40
CA ALA A 48 -2.34 -23.32 -14.63
C ALA A 48 -2.87 -24.76 -14.83
N PRO A 49 -2.06 -25.81 -14.65
CA PRO A 49 -2.53 -27.20 -14.74
C PRO A 49 -3.69 -27.50 -13.78
N ASN A 50 -3.74 -26.79 -12.65
CA ASN A 50 -4.86 -26.74 -11.69
C ASN A 50 -4.76 -25.46 -10.85
N ASP A 51 -5.81 -25.13 -10.10
CA ASP A 51 -5.90 -23.93 -9.27
C ASP A 51 -4.92 -23.90 -8.09
N SER A 52 -4.26 -25.02 -7.80
CA SER A 52 -3.28 -25.16 -6.70
C SER A 52 -1.82 -25.01 -7.14
N THR A 53 -1.55 -24.82 -8.44
CA THR A 53 -0.18 -24.66 -8.95
C THR A 53 0.21 -23.17 -8.95
N PRO A 54 1.22 -22.74 -8.18
CA PRO A 54 1.64 -21.34 -8.16
C PRO A 54 2.33 -20.94 -9.46
N ARG A 55 2.10 -19.70 -9.90
CA ARG A 55 2.80 -19.08 -11.01
C ARG A 55 3.48 -17.81 -10.53
N ILE A 56 4.75 -17.65 -10.89
CA ILE A 56 5.46 -16.38 -10.72
C ILE A 56 5.23 -15.55 -11.98
N ARG A 57 4.74 -14.32 -11.81
CA ARG A 57 4.44 -13.42 -12.92
C ARG A 57 5.11 -12.07 -12.72
N GLU A 58 5.88 -11.67 -13.71
CA GLU A 58 6.32 -10.30 -13.86
C GLU A 58 5.14 -9.44 -14.30
N PHE A 59 5.09 -8.21 -13.79
CA PHE A 59 4.03 -7.26 -14.10
C PHE A 59 4.56 -5.83 -14.04
N ASP A 60 3.82 -4.95 -14.71
CA ASP A 60 3.92 -3.51 -14.58
C ASP A 60 2.56 -2.99 -14.09
N PHE A 61 2.52 -2.33 -12.95
CA PHE A 61 1.32 -1.69 -12.43
C PHE A 61 1.44 -0.17 -12.48
N THR A 62 0.32 0.47 -12.78
CA THR A 62 0.15 1.91 -12.70
C THR A 62 -0.98 2.23 -11.75
N PHE A 63 -0.72 3.14 -10.81
CA PHE A 63 -1.71 3.69 -9.89
C PHE A 63 -1.87 5.18 -10.18
N VAL A 64 -3.10 5.61 -10.41
CA VAL A 64 -3.43 7.04 -10.56
C VAL A 64 -4.18 7.46 -9.31
N VAL A 65 -3.50 8.18 -8.41
CA VAL A 65 -4.11 8.80 -7.24
C VAL A 65 -4.79 10.08 -7.69
N ALA A 66 -6.10 9.99 -7.94
CA ALA A 66 -6.90 11.05 -8.54
C ALA A 66 -7.31 12.12 -7.53
N GLY A 67 -7.49 11.75 -6.27
CA GLY A 67 -7.87 12.68 -5.21
C GLY A 67 -7.31 12.27 -3.86
N GLN A 68 -7.20 13.27 -2.99
CA GLN A 68 -6.77 13.13 -1.62
C GLN A 68 -7.42 14.20 -0.75
N GLU A 69 -7.93 13.80 0.42
CA GLU A 69 -8.46 14.66 1.46
C GLU A 69 -7.85 14.25 2.80
N GLY A 70 -6.95 15.08 3.33
CA GLY A 70 -6.18 14.73 4.52
C GLY A 70 -5.43 13.41 4.32
N SER A 71 -5.66 12.45 5.21
CA SER A 71 -5.07 11.11 5.17
C SER A 71 -5.81 10.12 4.26
N LEU A 72 -6.87 10.52 3.57
CA LEU A 72 -7.64 9.64 2.68
C LEU A 72 -7.29 9.93 1.23
N ALA A 73 -6.98 8.91 0.45
CA ALA A 73 -6.67 9.02 -0.98
C ALA A 73 -7.45 7.98 -1.79
N TRP A 74 -7.79 8.32 -3.03
CA TRP A 74 -8.54 7.44 -3.91
C TRP A 74 -8.11 7.61 -5.36
N GLY A 75 -8.44 6.62 -6.17
CA GLY A 75 -8.01 6.59 -7.54
C GLY A 75 -8.38 5.30 -8.23
N TYR A 76 -7.60 4.97 -9.26
CA TYR A 76 -7.72 3.70 -9.94
C TYR A 76 -6.35 3.14 -10.32
N ASN A 77 -6.27 1.82 -10.43
CA ASN A 77 -5.09 1.11 -10.88
C ASN A 77 -5.38 0.34 -12.17
N PHE A 78 -4.32 -0.04 -12.88
CA PHE A 78 -4.36 -0.92 -14.04
C PHE A 78 -2.97 -1.51 -14.28
N SER A 79 -2.88 -2.58 -15.08
CA SER A 79 -1.60 -3.22 -15.42
C SER A 79 -1.37 -3.25 -16.93
N SER A 80 -0.14 -3.55 -17.35
CA SER A 80 0.16 -3.75 -18.77
C SER A 80 -0.62 -4.92 -19.39
N ALA A 81 -1.12 -5.85 -18.58
CA ALA A 81 -1.94 -6.99 -19.02
C ALA A 81 -3.44 -6.68 -19.15
N SER A 82 -3.93 -5.62 -18.49
CA SER A 82 -5.33 -5.22 -18.53
C SER A 82 -5.49 -3.71 -18.38
N ALA A 83 -6.16 -3.09 -19.35
CA ALA A 83 -6.53 -1.68 -19.32
C ALA A 83 -7.76 -1.38 -18.45
N SER A 84 -8.32 -2.39 -17.77
CA SER A 84 -9.41 -2.21 -16.82
C SER A 84 -8.96 -1.31 -15.68
N ARG A 85 -9.74 -0.26 -15.41
CA ARG A 85 -9.44 0.72 -14.36
C ARG A 85 -10.15 0.31 -13.07
N GLU A 86 -9.42 -0.34 -12.19
CA GLU A 86 -9.97 -0.81 -10.93
C GLU A 86 -9.88 0.29 -9.86
N PRO A 87 -10.99 0.68 -9.20
CA PRO A 87 -10.95 1.71 -8.17
C PRO A 87 -10.24 1.20 -6.91
N PHE A 88 -9.53 2.10 -6.23
CA PHE A 88 -8.98 1.82 -4.90
C PHE A 88 -9.30 2.96 -3.92
N ALA A 89 -9.26 2.62 -2.63
CA ALA A 89 -9.31 3.58 -1.53
C ALA A 89 -8.17 3.29 -0.55
N TRP A 90 -7.41 4.33 -0.19
CA TRP A 90 -6.24 4.29 0.68
C TRP A 90 -6.39 5.24 1.87
N ALA A 91 -5.80 4.86 3.00
CA ALA A 91 -5.71 5.67 4.22
C ALA A 91 -4.27 5.68 4.75
N VAL A 92 -3.72 6.88 4.93
CA VAL A 92 -2.43 7.11 5.58
C VAL A 92 -2.61 7.00 7.09
N ALA A 93 -1.84 6.12 7.73
CA ALA A 93 -1.82 5.96 9.18
C ALA A 93 -1.23 7.19 9.88
N SER A 94 -1.40 7.25 11.20
CA SER A 94 -0.93 8.38 12.03
C SER A 94 0.59 8.58 12.02
N ASP A 95 1.36 7.59 11.57
CA ASP A 95 2.81 7.68 11.42
C ASP A 95 3.24 8.44 10.14
N GLY A 96 2.29 8.81 9.27
CA GLY A 96 2.53 9.51 8.01
C GLY A 96 3.33 8.71 6.99
N LYS A 97 3.55 7.40 7.23
CA LYS A 97 4.42 6.54 6.43
C LYS A 97 3.76 5.24 6.02
N THR A 98 2.90 4.70 6.85
CA THR A 98 2.14 3.48 6.54
C THR A 98 0.84 3.87 5.84
N ILE A 99 0.51 3.17 4.77
CA ILE A 99 -0.77 3.32 4.08
C ILE A 99 -1.45 1.95 4.05
N VAL A 100 -2.74 1.91 4.33
CA VAL A 100 -3.58 0.72 4.18
C VAL A 100 -4.70 1.02 3.20
N GLY A 101 -5.23 -0.01 2.54
CA GLY A 101 -6.36 0.19 1.66
C GLY A 101 -6.88 -1.08 1.02
N ALA A 102 -7.78 -0.91 0.07
CA ALA A 102 -8.38 -1.99 -0.68
C ALA A 102 -8.80 -1.54 -2.08
N ASP A 103 -8.98 -2.51 -2.97
CA ASP A 103 -9.69 -2.39 -4.24
C ASP A 103 -10.87 -3.39 -4.26
N THR A 104 -11.29 -3.85 -5.44
CA THR A 104 -12.51 -4.66 -5.56
C THR A 104 -12.29 -6.13 -5.19
N ASP A 105 -11.04 -6.58 -5.14
CA ASP A 105 -10.73 -7.98 -4.88
C ASP A 105 -9.66 -8.18 -3.79
N GLY A 106 -8.91 -7.15 -3.41
CA GLY A 106 -7.79 -7.26 -2.49
C GLY A 106 -7.56 -6.10 -1.54
N SER A 107 -6.40 -6.16 -0.90
CA SER A 107 -5.97 -5.23 0.14
C SER A 107 -4.54 -4.80 -0.09
N TYR A 108 -4.28 -3.53 0.24
CA TYR A 108 -2.99 -2.89 0.12
C TYR A 108 -2.38 -2.63 1.49
N ARG A 109 -1.05 -2.77 1.57
CA ARG A 109 -0.22 -2.20 2.61
C ARG A 109 0.98 -1.54 1.95
N LEU A 110 1.11 -0.22 2.08
CA LEU A 110 2.20 0.55 1.49
C LEU A 110 3.06 1.20 2.56
N SER A 111 4.31 1.42 2.21
CA SER A 111 5.27 2.18 3.01
C SER A 111 5.83 3.33 2.18
N VAL A 112 5.63 4.57 2.63
CA VAL A 112 6.22 5.76 2.01
C VAL A 112 7.72 5.77 2.30
N VAL A 113 8.52 5.71 1.25
CA VAL A 113 10.00 5.72 1.33
C VAL A 113 10.55 7.13 1.15
N SER A 114 9.99 7.90 0.22
CA SER A 114 10.27 9.32 0.00
C SER A 114 9.08 10.02 -0.64
N ALA A 115 9.18 11.32 -0.91
CA ALA A 115 8.10 12.09 -1.53
C ALA A 115 7.64 11.50 -2.88
N ASP A 116 8.55 10.87 -3.64
CA ASP A 116 8.28 10.31 -4.96
C ASP A 116 8.51 8.81 -5.03
N ARG A 117 8.56 8.12 -3.88
CA ARG A 117 8.79 6.69 -3.82
C ARG A 117 8.05 6.00 -2.67
N MET A 118 7.39 4.89 -2.97
CA MET A 118 6.74 4.03 -1.97
C MET A 118 6.96 2.55 -2.30
N GLU A 119 6.94 1.69 -1.29
CA GLU A 119 6.78 0.25 -1.47
C GLU A 119 5.28 -0.06 -1.38
N LEU A 120 4.73 -0.75 -2.37
CA LEU A 120 3.34 -1.19 -2.40
C LEU A 120 3.32 -2.70 -2.28
N CYS A 121 2.68 -3.21 -1.22
CA CYS A 121 2.35 -4.63 -1.11
C CYS A 121 0.85 -4.83 -1.30
N TYR A 122 0.48 -5.86 -2.04
CA TYR A 122 -0.90 -6.20 -2.36
C TYR A 122 -1.15 -7.69 -2.12
N THR A 123 -2.34 -8.00 -1.59
CA THR A 123 -2.83 -9.37 -1.48
C THR A 123 -4.31 -9.46 -1.83
N HIS A 124 -4.72 -10.58 -2.42
CA HIS A 124 -6.12 -11.00 -2.37
C HIS A 124 -6.29 -12.50 -2.12
N PRO A 125 -7.36 -12.91 -1.41
CA PRO A 125 -7.67 -14.31 -1.20
C PRO A 125 -8.50 -14.89 -2.37
N GLY A 126 -8.46 -16.21 -2.54
CA GLY A 126 -9.23 -16.92 -3.58
C GLY A 126 -10.75 -16.81 -3.45
N THR A 127 -11.25 -16.26 -2.35
CA THR A 127 -12.67 -15.92 -2.15
C THR A 127 -13.05 -14.55 -2.70
N SER A 128 -12.10 -13.79 -3.25
CA SER A 128 -12.35 -12.51 -3.90
C SER A 128 -13.16 -12.69 -5.20
N PRO A 129 -13.78 -11.62 -5.75
CA PRO A 129 -14.49 -11.69 -7.03
C PRO A 129 -13.65 -12.23 -8.19
N SER A 130 -12.33 -11.99 -8.18
CA SER A 130 -11.36 -12.49 -9.17
C SER A 130 -11.08 -13.98 -9.04
N LYS A 131 -11.44 -14.63 -7.92
CA LYS A 131 -11.27 -16.07 -7.67
C LYS A 131 -9.83 -16.57 -7.86
N SER A 132 -8.86 -15.74 -7.52
CA SER A 132 -7.43 -16.06 -7.54
C SER A 132 -6.79 -15.70 -6.19
N ILE A 133 -5.61 -16.25 -5.91
CA ILE A 133 -4.79 -15.82 -4.78
C ILE A 133 -3.59 -15.08 -5.37
N VAL A 134 -3.34 -13.87 -4.90
CA VAL A 134 -2.22 -13.04 -5.34
C VAL A 134 -1.51 -12.48 -4.12
N ALA A 135 -0.19 -12.46 -4.17
CA ALA A 135 0.64 -11.70 -3.24
C ALA A 135 1.83 -11.08 -3.99
N THR A 136 2.11 -9.81 -3.68
CA THR A 136 3.26 -9.10 -4.23
C THR A 136 3.69 -7.92 -3.35
N CYS A 137 4.94 -7.49 -3.51
CA CYS A 137 5.46 -6.21 -3.07
C CYS A 137 6.38 -5.65 -4.16
N GLU A 138 6.23 -4.37 -4.48
CA GLU A 138 7.07 -3.68 -5.45
C GLU A 138 7.37 -2.24 -5.04
N MET A 139 8.50 -1.72 -5.52
CA MET A 139 8.79 -0.30 -5.45
C MET A 139 8.02 0.43 -6.54
N MET A 140 7.33 1.49 -6.13
CA MET A 140 6.59 2.41 -6.97
C MET A 140 7.28 3.76 -6.95
N ASP A 141 7.50 4.33 -8.14
CA ASP A 141 8.04 5.67 -8.32
C ASP A 141 6.98 6.58 -8.91
N ARG A 142 6.94 7.84 -8.45
CA ARG A 142 6.03 8.85 -9.01
C ARG A 142 6.54 9.30 -10.37
N ASN A 143 5.67 9.28 -11.37
CA ASN A 143 5.96 9.85 -12.68
C ASN A 143 6.06 11.38 -12.54
N LYS A 144 7.15 11.96 -13.07
CA LYS A 144 7.39 13.41 -13.11
C LYS A 144 6.77 14.05 -14.34
#